data_AF-A0A7W9KMQ8-F1
#
_entry.id   AF-A0A7W9KMQ8-F1
#
_cell.length_a   1.000
_cell.length_b   1.000
_cell.length_c   1.000
_cell.angle_alpha   90.00
_cell.angle_beta   90.00
_cell.angle_gamma   90.00
#
_symmetry.space_group_name_H-M   'P 1'
#
loop_
_entity.id
_entity.type
_entity.pdbx_description
1 polymer ?
#
loop_
_entity_poly.entity_id
_entity_poly.type
_entity_poly.pdbx_seq_one_letter_code
_entity_poly.pdbx_strand_id
1 'polypeptide(L)'
;MSDYSMELHVVEDISQSIQAVANHLNQVGETLSQQVKQHTNEFEGDTKNAFVQVEAQYEQAHETMTNDLALAQRDLEDIRNHILEAERVGSSKWGV
;
A
#
# COMPACT_ATOMS: atom_id res chain seq x y z
N MET A 1 -20.44 -1.69 28.38
CA MET A 1 -20.05 -2.32 27.09
C MET A 1 -19.09 -1.34 26.44
N SER A 2 -17.88 -1.77 26.09
CA SER A 2 -16.91 -0.89 25.44
C SER A 2 -17.47 -0.52 24.07
N ASP A 3 -17.71 0.77 23.82
CA ASP A 3 -18.10 1.25 22.49
C ASP A 3 -16.98 0.88 21.52
N TYR A 4 -17.23 -0.14 20.70
CA TYR A 4 -16.47 -0.39 19.48
C TYR A 4 -17.06 0.50 18.39
N SER A 5 -17.07 1.81 18.59
CA SER A 5 -17.21 2.75 17.48
C SER A 5 -15.80 2.98 16.95
N MET A 6 -15.40 2.19 15.95
CA MET A 6 -14.28 2.61 15.11
C MET A 6 -14.78 3.88 14.41
N GLU A 7 -14.38 5.05 14.92
CA GLU A 7 -14.86 6.32 14.37
C GLU A 7 -14.48 6.36 12.89
N LEU A 8 -15.46 6.66 12.02
CA LEU A 8 -15.28 6.69 10.57
C LEU A 8 -14.07 7.52 10.10
N HIS A 9 -13.68 8.53 10.89
CA HIS A 9 -12.49 9.34 10.63
C HIS A 9 -11.20 8.50 10.70
N VAL A 10 -11.13 7.50 11.59
CA VAL A 10 -9.94 6.65 11.78
C VAL A 10 -9.67 5.82 10.53
N VAL A 11 -10.73 5.35 9.85
CA VAL A 11 -10.59 4.59 8.60
C VAL A 11 -10.08 5.49 7.46
N GLU A 12 -10.56 6.74 7.39
CA GLU A 12 -10.05 7.73 6.43
C GLU A 12 -8.59 8.12 6.72
N ASP A 13 -8.22 8.35 7.97
CA ASP A 13 -6.85 8.68 8.38
C ASP A 13 -5.85 7.54 8.09
N ILE A 14 -6.28 6.29 8.31
CA ILE A 14 -5.49 5.10 7.97
C ILE A 14 -5.32 4.99 6.45
N SER A 15 -6.39 5.17 5.69
CA SER A 15 -6.34 5.10 4.22
C SER A 15 -5.39 6.15 3.63
N GLN A 16 -5.45 7.39 4.14
CA GLN A 16 -4.55 8.47 3.74
C GLN A 16 -3.08 8.18 4.12
N SER A 17 -2.85 7.64 5.32
CA SER A 17 -1.51 7.24 5.75
C SER A 17 -0.94 6.11 4.90
N ILE A 18 -1.76 5.12 4.54
CA ILE A 18 -1.37 4.01 3.66
C ILE A 18 -1.02 4.54 2.27
N GLN A 19 -1.83 5.43 1.69
CA GLN A 19 -1.52 6.06 0.41
C GLN A 19 -0.22 6.87 0.46
N ALA A 20 0.04 7.60 1.55
CA ALA A 20 1.28 8.37 1.71
C ALA A 20 2.51 7.45 1.77
N VAL A 21 2.42 6.33 2.49
CA VAL A 21 3.47 5.31 2.55
C VAL A 21 3.69 4.67 1.17
N ALA A 22 2.61 4.40 0.41
CA ALA A 22 2.70 3.90 -0.97
C ALA A 22 3.49 4.83 -1.88
N ASN A 23 3.12 6.11 -1.86
CA ASN A 23 3.74 7.12 -2.71
C ASN A 23 5.22 7.28 -2.37
N HIS A 24 5.56 7.23 -1.08
CA HIS A 24 6.94 7.28 -0.63
C HIS A 24 7.74 6.03 -1.04
N LEU A 25 7.16 4.83 -0.91
CA LEU A 25 7.77 3.58 -1.36
C LEU A 25 7.98 3.56 -2.88
N ASN A 26 7.06 4.11 -3.66
CA ASN A 26 7.21 4.26 -5.12
C ASN A 26 8.33 5.24 -5.47
N GLN A 27 8.42 6.38 -4.80
CA GLN A 27 9.53 7.32 -5.03
C GLN A 27 10.90 6.74 -4.65
N VAL A 28 10.98 6.04 -3.52
CA VAL A 28 12.22 5.34 -3.12
C VAL A 28 12.54 4.23 -4.12
N GLY A 29 11.51 3.48 -4.52
CA GLY A 29 11.42 2.58 -5.68
C GLY A 29 12.21 3.04 -6.90
N GLU A 30 11.65 4.08 -7.51
CA GLU A 30 12.16 4.68 -8.74
C GLU A 30 13.56 5.26 -8.56
N THR A 31 13.83 5.91 -7.42
CA THR A 31 15.15 6.48 -7.12
C THR A 31 16.20 5.38 -7.05
N LEU A 32 15.90 4.27 -6.36
CA LEU A 32 16.83 3.15 -6.24
C LEU A 32 17.06 2.52 -7.62
N SER A 33 16.01 2.28 -8.41
CA SER A 33 16.13 1.75 -9.77
C SER A 33 17.00 2.66 -10.66
N GLN A 34 16.85 3.97 -10.59
CA GLN A 34 17.67 4.91 -11.35
C GLN A 34 19.14 4.90 -10.92
N GLN A 35 19.41 4.88 -9.61
CA GLN A 35 20.77 4.78 -9.07
C GLN A 35 21.44 3.48 -9.49
N VAL A 36 20.70 2.37 -9.40
CA VAL A 36 21.12 1.04 -9.86
C VAL A 36 21.49 1.14 -11.34
N LYS A 37 20.58 1.58 -12.23
CA LYS A 37 20.83 1.70 -13.68
C LYS A 37 22.03 2.58 -14.02
N GLN A 38 22.28 3.67 -13.29
CA GLN A 38 23.45 4.51 -13.48
C GLN A 38 24.75 3.73 -13.26
N HIS A 39 24.84 2.97 -12.18
CA HIS A 39 26.03 2.19 -11.85
C HIS A 39 26.13 0.90 -12.68
N THR A 40 25.03 0.31 -13.16
CA THR A 40 25.08 -0.90 -14.01
C THR A 40 25.83 -0.67 -15.32
N ASN A 41 25.78 0.55 -15.88
CA ASN A 41 26.50 0.89 -17.10
C ASN A 41 28.03 0.92 -16.90
N GLU A 42 28.50 0.98 -15.66
CA GLU A 42 29.92 0.97 -15.30
C GLU A 42 30.46 -0.46 -15.13
N PHE A 43 29.59 -1.47 -15.10
CA PHE A 43 29.94 -2.88 -14.91
C PHE A 43 29.89 -3.68 -16.23
N GLU A 44 30.93 -4.45 -16.51
CA GLU A 44 31.00 -5.41 -17.63
C GLU A 44 31.05 -6.88 -17.11
N GLY A 45 30.65 -7.82 -17.96
CA GLY A 45 30.74 -9.26 -17.67
C GLY A 45 29.72 -9.78 -16.64
N ASP A 46 30.11 -10.77 -15.84
CA ASP A 46 29.22 -11.49 -14.90
C ASP A 46 28.55 -10.58 -13.85
N THR A 47 29.21 -9.48 -13.48
CA THR A 47 28.68 -8.47 -12.56
C THR A 47 27.41 -7.81 -13.11
N LYS A 48 27.35 -7.56 -14.42
CA LYS A 48 26.17 -7.00 -15.09
C LYS A 48 25.00 -7.98 -15.04
N ASN A 49 25.24 -9.27 -15.23
CA ASN A 49 24.20 -10.31 -15.16
C ASN A 49 23.63 -10.44 -13.74
N ALA A 50 24.49 -10.41 -12.72
CA ALA A 50 24.04 -10.39 -11.33
C ALA A 50 23.22 -9.14 -11.03
N PHE A 51 23.61 -7.99 -11.56
CA PHE A 51 22.88 -6.74 -11.39
C PHE A 51 21.49 -6.78 -12.02
N VAL A 52 21.37 -7.29 -13.25
CA VAL A 52 20.09 -7.46 -13.94
C VAL A 52 19.16 -8.39 -13.16
N GLN A 53 19.69 -9.44 -12.51
CA GLN A 53 18.88 -10.30 -11.64
C GLN A 53 18.39 -9.56 -10.39
N VAL A 54 19.24 -8.76 -9.75
CA VAL A 54 18.84 -7.95 -8.57
C VAL A 54 17.80 -6.90 -8.96
N GLU A 55 17.96 -6.25 -10.12
CA GLU A 55 16.99 -5.30 -10.67
C GLU A 55 15.64 -5.96 -10.93
N ALA A 56 15.62 -7.14 -11.55
CA ALA A 56 14.38 -7.88 -11.79
C ALA A 56 13.69 -8.31 -10.48
N GLN A 57 14.46 -8.76 -9.48
CA GLN A 57 13.91 -9.08 -8.16
C GLN A 57 13.34 -7.84 -7.47
N TYR A 58 14.00 -6.70 -7.64
CA TYR A 58 13.53 -5.43 -7.10
C TYR A 58 12.22 -4.98 -7.75
N GLU A 59 12.12 -5.00 -9.08
CA GLU A 59 10.88 -4.70 -9.81
C GLU A 59 9.74 -5.62 -9.37
N GLN A 60 10.01 -6.92 -9.22
CA GLN A 60 8.99 -7.88 -8.76
C GLN A 60 8.52 -7.61 -7.33
N ALA A 61 9.45 -7.29 -6.41
CA ALA A 61 9.09 -6.92 -5.05
C ALA A 61 8.32 -5.61 -5.00
N HIS A 62 8.67 -4.65 -5.85
CA HIS A 62 8.00 -3.36 -5.98
C HIS A 62 6.56 -3.52 -6.49
N GLU A 63 6.36 -4.34 -7.52
CA GLU A 63 5.04 -4.66 -8.06
C GLU A 63 4.17 -5.40 -7.04
N THR A 64 4.75 -6.35 -6.30
CA THR A 64 4.07 -7.08 -5.22
C THR A 64 3.62 -6.12 -4.12
N MET A 65 4.50 -5.24 -3.63
CA MET A 65 4.14 -4.22 -2.65
C MET A 65 3.03 -3.31 -3.15
N THR A 66 3.09 -2.87 -4.42
CA THR A 66 2.06 -2.01 -5.01
C THR A 66 0.69 -2.70 -5.03
N ASN A 67 0.65 -3.99 -5.38
CA ASN A 67 -0.58 -4.77 -5.37
C ASN A 67 -1.14 -4.97 -3.95
N ASP A 68 -0.29 -5.31 -2.98
CA ASP A 68 -0.70 -5.48 -1.58
C ASP A 68 -1.28 -4.18 -1.01
N LEU A 69 -0.73 -3.04 -1.43
CA LEU A 69 -1.19 -1.73 -1.01
C LEU A 69 -2.56 -1.37 -1.60
N ALA A 70 -2.77 -1.69 -2.88
CA ALA A 70 -4.09 -1.56 -3.51
C ALA A 70 -5.14 -2.46 -2.85
N LEU A 71 -4.76 -3.67 -2.42
CA LEU A 71 -5.62 -4.56 -1.65
C LEU A 71 -5.96 -3.97 -0.28
N ALA A 72 -4.97 -3.46 0.46
CA ALA A 72 -5.20 -2.85 1.77
C ALA A 72 -6.15 -1.64 1.70
N GLN A 73 -6.05 -0.83 0.64
CA GLN A 73 -6.98 0.29 0.42
C GLN A 73 -8.41 -0.17 0.18
N ARG A 74 -8.58 -1.22 -0.63
CA ARG A 74 -9.88 -1.82 -0.88
C ARG A 74 -10.49 -2.43 0.38
N ASP A 75 -9.69 -3.14 1.17
CA ASP A 75 -10.14 -3.73 2.44
C ASP A 75 -10.59 -2.63 3.42
N LEU A 76 -9.90 -1.49 3.46
CA LEU A 76 -10.32 -0.35 4.29
C LEU A 76 -11.63 0.29 3.81
N GLU A 77 -11.83 0.39 2.49
CA GLU A 77 -13.09 0.86 1.91
C GLU A 77 -14.25 -0.10 2.23
N ASP A 78 -14.00 -1.41 2.14
CA ASP A 78 -14.98 -2.43 2.53
C ASP A 78 -15.30 -2.38 4.03
N ILE A 79 -14.29 -2.21 4.89
CA ILE A 79 -14.48 -1.99 6.34
C ILE A 79 -15.34 -0.75 6.59
N ARG A 80 -15.05 0.37 5.91
CA ARG A 80 -15.86 1.60 6.00
C ARG A 80 -17.32 1.33 5.64
N ASN A 81 -17.56 0.66 4.52
CA ASN A 81 -18.92 0.35 4.05
C ASN A 81 -19.66 -0.58 5.02
N HIS A 82 -18.96 -1.56 5.60
CA HIS A 82 -19.52 -2.44 6.62
C HIS A 82 -19.89 -1.69 7.91
N ILE A 83 -19.07 -0.73 8.35
CA ILE A 83 -19.37 0.13 9.52
C ILE A 83 -20.63 0.98 9.24
N LEU A 84 -20.69 1.65 8.09
CA LEU A 84 -21.85 2.47 7.70
C LEU A 84 -23.15 1.66 7.63
N GLU A 85 -23.09 0.46 7.05
CA GLU A 85 -24.24 -0.43 6.98
C GLU A 85 -24.65 -0.93 8.38
N ALA A 86 -23.69 -1.25 9.25
CA ALA A 86 -23.97 -1.63 10.63
C ALA A 86 -24.62 -0.48 11.42
N GLU A 87 -24.18 0.77 11.25
CA GLU A 87 -24.79 1.95 11.85
C GLU A 87 -26.22 2.18 11.34
N ARG A 88 -26.45 2.01 10.03
CA ARG A 88 -27.78 2.13 9.40
C ARG A 88 -28.76 1.06 9.91
N VAL A 89 -28.30 -0.18 10.02
CA VAL A 89 -29.12 -1.27 10.54
C VAL A 89 -29.32 -1.13 12.06
N GLY A 90 -28.31 -0.68 12.80
CA GLY A 90 -28.39 -0.42 14.24
C GLY A 90 -29.40 0.67 14.58
N SER A 91 -29.32 1.82 13.91
CA SER A 91 -30.26 2.94 14.08
C SER A 91 -31.69 2.53 13.73
N SER A 92 -31.91 1.80 12.63
CA SER A 92 -33.25 1.31 12.26
C SER A 92 -33.84 0.25 13.21
N LYS A 93 -33.01 -0.56 13.87
CA LYS A 93 -33.47 -1.58 14.83
C LYS A 93 -33.72 -1.07 16.24
N TRP A 94 -33.00 -0.03 16.66
CA TRP A 94 -33.04 0.46 18.05
C TRP A 94 -33.68 1.84 18.23
N GLY A 95 -34.17 2.46 17.16
CA GLY A 95 -35.13 3.55 17.24
C GLY A 95 -34.66 4.75 18.07
N VAL A 96 -33.70 5.50 17.51
CA VAL A 96 -33.64 6.95 17.71
C VAL A 96 -34.18 7.61 16.45
#